data_AF-A0AAV8GUF3-F1
#
_entry.id   AF-A0AAV8GUF3-F1
#
_cell.length_a   1.000
_cell.length_b   1.000
_cell.length_c   1.000
_cell.angle_alpha   90.00
_cell.angle_beta   90.00
_cell.angle_gamma   90.00
#
_symmetry.space_group_name_H-M   'P 1'
#
loop_
_entity.id
_entity.type
_entity.pdbx_description
1 polymer ?
#
loop_
_entity_poly.entity_id
_entity_poly.type
_entity_poly.pdbx_seq_one_letter_code
_entity_poly.pdbx_strand_id
1 'polypeptide(L)'
;MKEELRSRGSEQREVKLPSQLQEHSLRMPQTVLSQLHLSIVHSTLLILMLKNITQATYDDFINRKIATLREVVGLPNTDNVGLKVFTFERANAFRSSLGVGLKRLVLNKVLPYMVSNTPDSKAMLYASRIVAWSDMTAFNFIVDELVRTNSPVLAHLVVRSEFDALRRALKAVFASPYPQFFKFLAPYEQSYLVERNNFPILAAVAWELRKETYPTLQQLIGETNVNTGLVTQLVNIHKSFIRERRVNSTCH
;
A
#
# COMPACT_ATOMS: atom_id res chain seq x y z
N MET A 1 53.64 -1.91 -25.14
CA MET A 1 52.29 -1.30 -25.22
C MET A 1 51.22 -2.38 -25.16
N LYS A 2 51.24 -3.15 -24.06
CA LYS A 2 50.38 -4.30 -23.75
C LYS A 2 50.45 -4.50 -22.24
N GLU A 3 49.99 -3.51 -21.50
CA GLU A 3 49.82 -3.55 -20.05
C GLU A 3 49.02 -2.31 -19.69
N GLU A 4 47.77 -2.49 -19.22
CA GLU A 4 46.91 -1.55 -18.46
C GLU A 4 45.39 -1.67 -18.71
N LEU A 5 44.86 -2.84 -19.07
CA LEU A 5 43.39 -3.05 -19.09
C LEU A 5 42.94 -4.39 -18.50
N ARG A 6 43.52 -4.79 -17.36
CA ARG A 6 42.98 -5.87 -16.52
C ARG A 6 42.96 -5.47 -15.05
N SER A 7 42.01 -4.61 -14.70
CA SER A 7 41.61 -4.41 -13.31
C SER A 7 40.22 -3.77 -13.28
N ARG A 8 39.19 -4.62 -13.26
CA ARG A 8 37.85 -4.38 -12.69
C ARG A 8 37.06 -5.68 -12.84
N GLY A 9 37.54 -6.70 -12.13
CA GLY A 9 36.74 -7.87 -11.82
C GLY A 9 35.62 -7.42 -10.88
N SER A 10 34.43 -7.22 -11.41
CA SER A 10 33.22 -7.11 -10.60
C SER A 10 32.97 -8.48 -9.98
N GLU A 11 33.53 -8.73 -8.80
CA GLU A 11 33.12 -9.84 -7.96
C GLU A 11 31.62 -9.67 -7.69
N GLN A 12 30.81 -10.48 -8.38
CA GLN A 12 29.44 -10.75 -7.96
C GLN A 12 29.54 -11.40 -6.59
N ARG A 13 29.38 -10.59 -5.54
CA ARG A 13 29.15 -11.12 -4.19
C ARG A 13 27.84 -11.88 -4.21
N GLU A 14 27.95 -13.19 -4.27
CA GLU A 14 26.86 -14.11 -4.04
C GLU A 14 26.35 -13.89 -2.62
N VAL A 15 25.22 -13.19 -2.51
CA VAL A 15 24.54 -12.99 -1.23
C VAL A 15 23.96 -14.33 -0.83
N LYS A 16 24.65 -15.06 0.07
CA LYS A 16 24.13 -16.28 0.67
C LYS A 16 22.85 -15.93 1.43
N LEU A 17 21.71 -16.36 0.87
CA LEU A 17 20.42 -16.26 1.50
C LEU A 17 20.43 -17.12 2.79
N PRO A 18 19.83 -16.67 3.89
CA PRO A 18 19.73 -17.46 5.11
C PRO A 18 19.05 -18.81 4.82
N SER A 19 19.51 -19.87 5.49
CA SER A 19 19.12 -21.28 5.27
C SER A 19 17.61 -21.56 5.25
N GLN A 20 16.81 -20.71 5.91
CA GLN A 20 15.34 -20.78 5.90
C GLN A 20 14.70 -20.46 4.54
N LEU A 21 15.41 -19.77 3.63
CA LEU A 21 14.93 -19.52 2.27
C LEU A 21 15.23 -20.67 1.30
N GLN A 22 16.15 -21.58 1.64
CA GLN A 22 16.49 -22.75 0.82
C GLN A 22 15.47 -23.89 0.95
N GLU A 23 14.81 -24.05 2.10
CA GLU A 23 13.71 -25.02 2.27
C GLU A 23 12.38 -24.56 1.64
N HIS A 24 12.33 -23.33 1.11
CA HIS A 24 11.12 -22.70 0.56
C HIS A 24 11.23 -22.39 -0.93
N SER A 25 11.87 -23.30 -1.69
CA SER A 25 12.10 -23.17 -3.13
C SER A 25 10.91 -22.55 -3.88
N LEU A 26 11.18 -21.38 -4.47
CA LEU A 26 10.36 -20.74 -5.49
C LEU A 26 10.14 -21.78 -6.59
N ARG A 27 8.92 -22.31 -6.70
CA ARG A 27 8.54 -23.07 -7.91
C ARG A 27 8.33 -22.05 -9.02
N MET A 28 9.44 -21.65 -9.65
CA MET A 28 9.37 -21.00 -10.95
C MET A 28 8.90 -22.07 -11.95
N PRO A 29 7.90 -21.77 -12.80
CA PRO A 29 7.55 -22.67 -13.90
C PRO A 29 8.81 -23.05 -14.69
N GLN A 30 8.98 -24.34 -15.02
CA GLN A 30 10.11 -24.81 -15.85
C GLN A 30 10.03 -24.32 -17.31
N THR A 31 8.95 -23.62 -17.67
CA THR A 31 8.79 -22.94 -18.94
C THR A 31 9.64 -21.68 -19.00
N VAL A 32 10.26 -21.44 -20.16
CA VAL A 32 10.97 -20.18 -20.45
C VAL A 32 9.95 -19.04 -20.37
N LEU A 33 10.01 -18.27 -19.29
CA LEU A 33 9.13 -17.11 -19.10
C LEU A 33 9.58 -16.00 -20.04
N SER A 34 8.65 -15.47 -20.84
CA SER A 34 8.91 -14.25 -21.62
C SER A 34 9.06 -13.04 -20.69
N GLN A 35 9.61 -11.94 -21.22
CA GLN A 35 9.74 -10.69 -20.47
C GLN A 35 8.41 -10.19 -19.90
N LEU A 36 7.31 -10.35 -20.66
CA LEU A 36 5.97 -9.96 -20.20
C LEU A 36 5.52 -10.79 -18.98
N HIS A 37 5.82 -12.10 -18.98
CA HIS A 37 5.54 -12.95 -17.82
C HIS A 37 6.34 -12.52 -16.59
N LEU A 38 7.64 -12.22 -16.76
CA LEU A 38 8.50 -11.75 -15.67
C LEU A 38 7.98 -10.44 -15.08
N SER A 39 7.48 -9.53 -15.91
CA SER A 39 6.90 -8.26 -15.45
C SER A 39 5.63 -8.43 -14.64
N ILE A 40 4.78 -9.41 -14.99
CA ILE A 40 3.61 -9.78 -14.17
C ILE A 40 4.07 -10.38 -12.84
N VAL A 41 5.05 -11.28 -12.86
CA VAL A 41 5.61 -11.91 -11.64
C VAL A 41 6.21 -10.86 -10.70
N HIS A 42 7.07 -9.96 -11.18
CA HIS A 42 7.66 -8.90 -10.36
C HIS A 42 6.60 -7.96 -9.77
N SER A 43 5.62 -7.57 -10.57
CA SER A 43 4.49 -6.73 -10.13
C SER A 43 3.66 -7.41 -9.05
N THR A 44 3.44 -8.73 -9.20
CA THR A 44 2.71 -9.53 -8.22
C THR A 44 3.50 -9.66 -6.92
N LEU A 45 4.82 -9.89 -6.99
CA LEU A 45 5.70 -9.92 -5.81
C LEU A 45 5.71 -8.59 -5.06
N LEU A 46 5.71 -7.45 -5.77
CA LEU A 46 5.59 -6.13 -5.15
C LEU A 46 4.27 -6.00 -4.37
N ILE A 47 3.16 -6.44 -4.98
CA ILE A 47 1.82 -6.45 -4.34
C ILE A 47 1.84 -7.33 -3.09
N LEU A 48 2.36 -8.55 -3.18
CA LEU A 48 2.42 -9.49 -2.05
C LEU A 48 3.31 -8.98 -0.90
N MET A 49 4.38 -8.27 -1.24
CA MET A 49 5.33 -7.72 -0.26
C MET A 49 4.73 -6.55 0.54
N LEU A 50 3.90 -5.70 -0.08
CA LEU A 50 3.48 -4.43 0.51
C LEU A 50 1.99 -4.37 0.86
N LYS A 51 1.15 -5.19 0.25
CA LYS A 51 -0.28 -5.21 0.53
C LYS A 51 -0.58 -6.22 1.62
N ASN A 52 -1.35 -5.80 2.63
CA ASN A 52 -1.94 -6.72 3.58
C ASN A 52 -3.15 -7.41 2.93
N ILE A 53 -3.05 -8.71 2.71
CA ILE A 53 -4.09 -9.54 2.07
C ILE A 53 -4.47 -10.63 3.07
N THR A 54 -5.76 -10.90 3.21
CA THR A 54 -6.27 -11.93 4.12
C THR A 54 -6.39 -13.27 3.40
N GLN A 55 -6.36 -14.38 4.15
CA GLN A 55 -6.53 -15.72 3.59
C GLN A 55 -7.84 -15.84 2.80
N ALA A 56 -8.93 -15.32 3.37
CA ALA A 56 -10.26 -15.38 2.78
C ALA A 56 -10.37 -14.67 1.42
N THR A 57 -9.50 -13.68 1.14
CA THR A 57 -9.55 -12.90 -0.09
C THR A 57 -8.40 -13.18 -1.04
N TYR A 58 -7.43 -14.02 -0.64
CA TYR A 58 -6.15 -14.14 -1.31
C TYR A 58 -6.27 -14.60 -2.77
N ASP A 59 -6.95 -15.71 -3.02
CA ASP A 59 -7.03 -16.31 -4.35
C ASP A 59 -7.75 -15.40 -5.33
N ASP A 60 -8.95 -14.94 -4.97
CA ASP A 60 -9.73 -14.02 -5.79
C ASP A 60 -9.02 -12.69 -6.02
N PHE A 61 -8.29 -12.19 -5.02
CA PHE A 61 -7.53 -10.96 -5.17
C PHE A 61 -6.38 -11.15 -6.17
N ILE A 62 -5.52 -12.14 -5.95
CA ILE A 62 -4.32 -12.36 -6.78
C ILE A 62 -4.69 -12.76 -8.21
N ASN A 63 -5.67 -13.65 -8.40
CA ASN A 63 -6.10 -14.04 -9.73
C ASN A 63 -6.65 -12.83 -10.52
N ARG A 64 -7.45 -11.97 -9.88
CA ARG A 64 -7.91 -10.72 -10.50
C ARG A 64 -6.76 -9.79 -10.85
N LYS A 65 -5.76 -9.64 -9.97
CA LYS A 65 -4.58 -8.79 -10.25
C LYS A 65 -3.74 -9.34 -11.39
N ILE A 66 -3.54 -10.66 -11.47
CA ILE A 66 -2.84 -11.29 -12.59
C ILE A 66 -3.61 -11.06 -13.89
N ALA A 67 -4.92 -11.25 -13.91
CA ALA A 67 -5.75 -11.01 -15.10
C ALA A 67 -5.64 -9.56 -15.58
N THR A 68 -5.78 -8.57 -14.69
CA THR A 68 -5.58 -7.17 -15.07
C THR A 68 -4.15 -6.87 -15.52
N LEU A 69 -3.14 -7.47 -14.89
CA LEU A 69 -1.75 -7.29 -15.28
C LEU A 69 -1.48 -7.84 -16.68
N ARG A 70 -2.10 -8.96 -17.07
CA ARG A 70 -2.05 -9.50 -18.43
C ARG A 70 -2.56 -8.49 -19.45
N GLU A 71 -3.72 -7.92 -19.20
CA GLU A 71 -4.29 -6.87 -20.05
C GLU A 71 -3.39 -5.64 -20.14
N VAL A 72 -2.83 -5.18 -19.01
CA VAL A 72 -1.94 -4.01 -18.94
C VAL A 72 -0.66 -4.19 -19.76
N VAL A 73 -0.10 -5.40 -19.80
CA VAL A 73 1.12 -5.70 -20.57
C VAL A 73 0.85 -6.22 -21.99
N GLY A 74 -0.42 -6.41 -22.35
CA GLY A 74 -0.83 -6.94 -23.67
C GLY A 74 -0.65 -8.46 -23.81
N LEU A 75 -0.64 -9.21 -22.71
CA LEU A 75 -0.60 -10.67 -22.75
C LEU A 75 -2.03 -11.24 -22.88
N PRO A 76 -2.31 -12.15 -23.84
CA PRO A 76 -3.63 -12.75 -23.98
C PRO A 76 -4.09 -13.50 -22.72
N ASN A 77 -5.38 -13.40 -22.40
CA ASN A 77 -5.97 -14.15 -21.29
C ASN A 77 -6.10 -15.67 -21.59
N THR A 78 -5.95 -16.08 -22.85
CA THR A 78 -5.92 -17.50 -23.27
C THR A 78 -4.58 -18.19 -22.98
N ASP A 79 -3.56 -17.43 -22.58
CA ASP A 79 -2.26 -18.00 -22.21
C ASP A 79 -2.36 -18.71 -20.86
N ASN A 80 -2.16 -20.03 -20.86
CA ASN A 80 -2.33 -20.90 -19.70
C ASN A 80 -1.11 -20.93 -18.76
N VAL A 81 -0.11 -20.06 -18.93
CA VAL A 81 1.03 -19.98 -18.00
C VAL A 81 0.55 -19.59 -16.59
N GLY A 82 0.79 -20.47 -15.62
CA GLY A 82 0.49 -20.23 -14.21
C GLY A 82 1.42 -19.18 -13.62
N LEU A 83 0.91 -17.95 -13.43
CA LEU A 83 1.69 -16.81 -12.91
C LEU A 83 1.51 -16.56 -11.40
N LYS A 84 0.73 -17.41 -10.73
CA LYS A 84 0.58 -17.37 -9.28
C LYS A 84 1.85 -17.92 -8.62
N VAL A 85 2.62 -17.03 -8.00
CA VAL A 85 3.95 -17.36 -7.46
C VAL A 85 3.88 -18.10 -6.12
N PHE A 86 2.92 -17.75 -5.26
CA PHE A 86 2.82 -18.27 -3.89
C PHE A 86 1.42 -18.74 -3.52
N THR A 87 1.34 -19.69 -2.58
CA THR A 87 0.15 -19.91 -1.77
C THR A 87 0.00 -18.78 -0.74
N PHE A 88 -1.15 -18.67 -0.07
CA PHE A 88 -1.34 -17.64 0.95
C PHE A 88 -0.30 -17.74 2.07
N GLU A 89 -0.03 -18.95 2.57
CA GLU A 89 0.92 -19.19 3.66
C GLU A 89 2.32 -18.72 3.28
N ARG A 90 2.75 -19.04 2.06
CA ARG A 90 4.06 -18.61 1.52
C ARG A 90 4.11 -17.10 1.28
N ALA A 91 3.05 -16.52 0.75
CA ALA A 91 2.97 -15.07 0.55
C ALA A 91 3.04 -14.31 1.89
N ASN A 92 2.34 -14.80 2.91
CA ASN A 92 2.37 -14.20 4.24
C ASN A 92 3.73 -14.39 4.93
N ALA A 93 4.36 -15.56 4.80
CA ALA A 93 5.73 -15.80 5.27
C ALA A 93 6.73 -14.89 4.57
N PHE A 94 6.65 -14.78 3.24
CA PHE A 94 7.45 -13.86 2.43
C PHE A 94 7.29 -12.42 2.94
N ARG A 95 6.05 -11.90 3.01
CA ARG A 95 5.76 -10.54 3.49
C ARG A 95 6.31 -10.26 4.89
N SER A 96 6.22 -11.24 5.79
CA SER A 96 6.63 -11.12 7.20
C SER A 96 8.14 -11.24 7.39
N SER A 97 8.82 -12.04 6.55
CA SER A 97 10.29 -12.16 6.54
C SER A 97 10.99 -10.88 6.06
N LEU A 98 10.28 -10.02 5.32
CA LEU A 98 10.81 -8.79 4.76
C LEU A 98 10.69 -7.64 5.77
N GLY A 99 11.83 -7.29 6.38
CA GLY A 99 11.94 -6.09 7.19
C GLY A 99 11.70 -4.80 6.37
N VAL A 100 11.42 -3.71 7.09
CA VAL A 100 11.14 -2.39 6.49
C VAL A 100 12.27 -1.92 5.56
N GLY A 101 13.53 -2.22 5.90
CA GLY A 101 14.69 -1.85 5.07
C GLY A 101 14.68 -2.47 3.67
N LEU A 102 14.30 -3.75 3.55
CA LEU A 102 14.23 -4.42 2.25
C LEU A 102 13.04 -3.93 1.43
N LYS A 103 11.88 -3.71 2.08
CA LYS A 103 10.71 -3.08 1.44
C LYS A 103 11.07 -1.70 0.86
N ARG A 104 11.80 -0.89 1.62
CA ARG A 104 12.32 0.42 1.17
C ARG A 104 13.24 0.28 -0.04
N LEU A 105 14.19 -0.66 0.01
CA LEU A 105 15.13 -0.90 -1.09
C LEU A 105 14.42 -1.27 -2.38
N VAL A 106 13.46 -2.20 -2.32
CA VAL A 106 12.68 -2.62 -3.49
C VAL A 106 11.84 -1.46 -4.03
N LEU A 107 11.18 -0.69 -3.17
CA LEU A 107 10.44 0.51 -3.61
C LEU A 107 11.34 1.51 -4.32
N ASN A 108 12.53 1.81 -3.78
CA ASN A 108 13.50 2.69 -4.43
C ASN A 108 13.93 2.21 -5.82
N LYS A 109 13.96 0.88 -6.05
CA LYS A 109 14.22 0.31 -7.38
C LYS A 109 13.00 0.37 -8.30
N VAL A 110 11.79 0.40 -7.75
CA VAL A 110 10.53 0.48 -8.48
C VAL A 110 10.20 1.93 -8.90
N LEU A 111 10.53 2.94 -8.08
CA LEU A 111 10.22 4.34 -8.34
C LEU A 111 10.60 4.83 -9.76
N PRO A 112 11.78 4.52 -10.33
CA PRO A 112 12.14 4.92 -11.69
C PRO A 112 11.22 4.35 -12.78
N TYR A 113 10.60 3.19 -12.54
CA TYR A 113 9.64 2.62 -13.48
C TYR A 113 8.33 3.42 -13.52
N MET A 114 8.00 4.21 -12.49
CA MET A 114 6.75 4.97 -12.49
C MET A 114 6.70 6.10 -13.53
N VAL A 115 7.86 6.50 -14.07
CA VAL A 115 7.98 7.57 -15.07
C VAL A 115 8.30 7.03 -16.48
N SER A 116 8.50 5.72 -16.62
CA SER A 116 8.81 5.08 -17.90
C SER A 116 7.54 4.60 -18.61
N ASN A 117 7.61 4.34 -19.93
CA ASN A 117 6.49 3.85 -20.75
C ASN A 117 6.75 2.46 -21.40
N THR A 118 7.61 1.63 -20.79
CA THR A 118 7.81 0.24 -21.22
C THR A 118 6.67 -0.68 -20.74
N PRO A 119 6.45 -1.86 -21.32
CA PRO A 119 5.49 -2.83 -20.78
C PRO A 119 5.74 -3.16 -19.30
N ASP A 120 7.02 -3.31 -18.93
CA ASP A 120 7.46 -3.54 -17.55
C ASP A 120 7.07 -2.38 -16.63
N SER A 121 7.23 -1.14 -17.12
CA SER A 121 6.84 0.06 -16.38
C SER A 121 5.33 0.15 -16.19
N LYS A 122 4.53 -0.25 -17.18
CA LYS A 122 3.06 -0.30 -17.07
C LYS A 122 2.59 -1.29 -16.00
N ALA A 123 3.16 -2.50 -16.01
CA ALA A 123 2.88 -3.51 -14.98
C ALA A 123 3.25 -3.01 -13.58
N MET A 124 4.45 -2.43 -13.46
CA MET A 124 4.96 -1.93 -12.19
C MET A 124 4.20 -0.71 -11.69
N LEU A 125 3.78 0.19 -12.60
CA LEU A 125 2.92 1.33 -12.30
C LEU A 125 1.56 0.87 -11.78
N TYR A 126 0.97 -0.16 -12.40
CA TYR A 126 -0.26 -0.78 -11.91
C TYR A 126 -0.08 -1.32 -10.48
N ALA A 127 0.95 -2.14 -10.24
CA ALA A 127 1.23 -2.67 -8.91
C ALA A 127 1.46 -1.56 -7.88
N SER A 128 2.19 -0.52 -8.26
CA SER A 128 2.47 0.65 -7.43
C SER A 128 1.20 1.40 -7.01
N ARG A 129 0.21 1.50 -7.89
CA ARG A 129 -1.12 2.06 -7.56
C ARG A 129 -1.89 1.18 -6.58
N ILE A 130 -1.76 -0.14 -6.66
CA ILE A 130 -2.43 -1.06 -5.73
C ILE A 130 -1.83 -0.98 -4.32
N VAL A 131 -0.51 -0.85 -4.23
CA VAL A 131 0.22 -0.78 -2.96
C VAL A 131 0.33 0.64 -2.39
N ALA A 132 -0.08 1.66 -3.15
CA ALA A 132 -0.20 3.02 -2.66
C ALA A 132 -1.06 3.06 -1.38
N TRP A 133 -0.59 3.83 -0.39
CA TRP A 133 -1.21 4.00 0.92
C TRP A 133 -1.36 2.70 1.74
N SER A 134 -0.66 1.63 1.37
CA SER A 134 -0.61 0.41 2.19
C SER A 134 0.02 0.71 3.54
N ASP A 135 -0.51 0.08 4.59
CA ASP A 135 -0.17 0.34 5.99
C ASP A 135 -0.41 1.81 6.45
N MET A 136 -1.14 2.60 5.66
CA MET A 136 -1.55 3.99 5.95
C MET A 136 -3.05 4.23 5.74
N THR A 137 -3.85 3.16 5.66
CA THR A 137 -5.26 3.26 5.28
C THR A 137 -6.06 4.17 6.21
N ALA A 138 -5.84 4.07 7.53
CA ALA A 138 -6.53 4.92 8.50
C ALA A 138 -6.15 6.41 8.35
N PHE A 139 -4.87 6.72 8.11
CA PHE A 139 -4.42 8.07 7.80
C PHE A 139 -5.09 8.60 6.52
N ASN A 140 -5.12 7.80 5.45
CA ASN A 140 -5.73 8.18 4.19
C ASN A 140 -7.23 8.44 4.33
N PHE A 141 -7.96 7.62 5.11
CA PHE A 141 -9.39 7.86 5.38
C PHE A 141 -9.62 9.16 6.16
N ILE A 142 -8.78 9.48 7.15
CA ILE A 142 -8.90 10.76 7.87
C ILE A 142 -8.69 11.94 6.93
N VAL A 143 -7.69 11.84 6.04
CA VAL A 143 -7.42 12.89 5.04
C VAL A 143 -8.62 13.08 4.11
N ASP A 144 -9.12 11.99 3.53
CA ASP A 144 -10.22 12.01 2.58
C ASP A 144 -11.52 12.51 3.21
N GLU A 145 -11.90 11.95 4.36
CA GLU A 145 -13.21 12.18 4.96
C GLU A 145 -13.24 13.45 5.81
N LEU A 146 -12.19 13.75 6.57
CA LEU A 146 -12.21 14.83 7.57
C LEU A 146 -11.43 16.07 7.13
N VAL A 147 -10.21 15.89 6.61
CA VAL A 147 -9.36 17.03 6.25
C VAL A 147 -9.86 17.70 4.98
N ARG A 148 -10.06 16.93 3.90
CA ARG A 148 -10.48 17.45 2.59
C ARG A 148 -11.86 18.13 2.63
N THR A 149 -12.73 17.68 3.54
CA THR A 149 -14.08 18.24 3.71
C THR A 149 -14.12 19.45 4.65
N ASN A 150 -12.99 19.80 5.29
CA ASN A 150 -12.91 20.77 6.38
C ASN A 150 -13.89 20.45 7.52
N SER A 151 -13.90 19.20 7.98
CA SER A 151 -14.86 18.75 8.99
C SER A 151 -14.69 19.47 10.33
N PRO A 152 -15.79 19.92 10.97
CA PRO A 152 -15.74 20.52 12.31
C PRO A 152 -15.29 19.54 13.40
N VAL A 153 -15.30 18.23 13.13
CA VAL A 153 -14.76 17.21 14.04
C VAL A 153 -13.30 17.51 14.41
N LEU A 154 -12.51 18.06 13.48
CA LEU A 154 -11.10 18.38 13.71
C LEU A 154 -10.88 19.49 14.76
N ALA A 155 -11.91 20.30 15.03
CA ALA A 155 -11.88 21.34 16.07
C ALA A 155 -12.43 20.85 17.42
N HIS A 156 -12.96 19.63 17.50
CA HIS A 156 -13.58 19.13 18.71
C HIS A 156 -12.53 18.86 19.80
N LEU A 157 -12.78 19.31 21.04
CA LEU A 157 -11.80 19.28 22.13
C LEU A 157 -11.23 17.87 22.41
N VAL A 158 -12.08 16.85 22.35
CA VAL A 158 -11.71 15.45 22.62
C VAL A 158 -10.69 14.87 21.64
N VAL A 159 -10.58 15.42 20.42
CA VAL A 159 -9.64 14.94 19.40
C VAL A 159 -8.48 15.90 19.20
N ARG A 160 -8.34 16.94 20.02
CA ARG A 160 -7.32 17.99 19.85
C ARG A 160 -5.89 17.42 19.82
N SER A 161 -5.58 16.49 20.72
CA SER A 161 -4.27 15.82 20.76
C SER A 161 -4.01 14.97 19.50
N GLU A 162 -5.02 14.22 19.04
CA GLU A 162 -4.93 13.47 17.79
C GLU A 162 -4.80 14.39 16.58
N PHE A 163 -5.47 15.55 16.59
CA PHE A 163 -5.38 16.54 15.52
C PHE A 163 -3.98 17.16 15.46
N ASP A 164 -3.36 17.47 16.60
CA ASP A 164 -1.97 17.94 16.64
C ASP A 164 -0.99 16.87 16.12
N ALA A 165 -1.23 15.59 16.46
CA ALA A 165 -0.46 14.47 15.89
C ALA A 165 -0.68 14.33 14.37
N LEU A 166 -1.93 14.45 13.90
CA LEU A 166 -2.28 14.43 12.50
C LEU A 166 -1.60 15.57 11.75
N ARG A 167 -1.55 16.80 12.29
CA ARG A 167 -0.85 17.93 11.67
C ARG A 167 0.63 17.65 11.45
N ARG A 168 1.30 17.02 12.41
CA ARG A 168 2.70 16.58 12.25
C ARG A 168 2.83 15.52 11.17
N ALA A 169 1.94 14.53 11.15
CA ALA A 169 1.92 13.50 10.13
C ALA A 169 1.67 14.06 8.72
N LEU A 170 0.69 14.96 8.55
CA LEU A 170 0.39 15.65 7.28
C LEU A 170 1.62 16.40 6.77
N LYS A 171 2.27 17.18 7.64
CA LYS A 171 3.49 17.92 7.26
C LYS A 171 4.59 16.99 6.78
N ALA A 172 4.83 15.88 7.48
CA ALA A 172 5.87 14.92 7.10
C ALA A 172 5.52 14.18 5.80
N VAL A 173 4.27 13.72 5.65
CA VAL A 173 3.79 12.98 4.48
C VAL A 173 3.83 13.85 3.23
N PHE A 174 3.31 15.07 3.28
CA PHE A 174 3.28 15.96 2.11
C PHE A 174 4.63 16.60 1.78
N ALA A 175 5.59 16.61 2.73
CA ALA A 175 6.97 16.97 2.43
C ALA A 175 7.75 15.84 1.73
N SER A 176 7.22 14.61 1.72
CA SER A 176 7.85 13.49 1.01
C SER A 176 7.68 13.60 -0.51
N PRO A 177 8.69 13.25 -1.31
CA PRO A 177 8.56 13.16 -2.76
C PRO A 177 7.51 12.12 -3.21
N TYR A 178 7.25 11.11 -2.37
CA TYR A 178 6.29 10.05 -2.65
C TYR A 178 5.37 9.82 -1.44
N PRO A 179 4.38 10.70 -1.21
CA PRO A 179 3.48 10.64 -0.04
C PRO A 179 2.78 9.29 0.10
N GLN A 180 2.36 8.69 -1.01
CA GLN A 180 1.64 7.43 -1.07
C GLN A 180 2.46 6.21 -0.62
N PHE A 181 3.78 6.32 -0.53
CA PHE A 181 4.68 5.27 -0.04
C PHE A 181 5.41 5.69 1.24
N PHE A 182 4.94 6.75 1.90
CA PHE A 182 5.61 7.35 3.05
C PHE A 182 5.95 6.33 4.14
N LYS A 183 5.03 5.41 4.46
CA LYS A 183 5.25 4.37 5.48
C LYS A 183 6.51 3.54 5.28
N PHE A 184 6.86 3.26 4.02
CA PHE A 184 7.99 2.42 3.68
C PHE A 184 9.25 3.22 3.37
N LEU A 185 9.10 4.42 2.78
CA LEU A 185 10.22 5.26 2.34
C LEU A 185 10.75 6.20 3.42
N ALA A 186 9.90 6.67 4.33
CA ALA A 186 10.31 7.60 5.37
C ALA A 186 11.30 6.94 6.36
N PRO A 187 12.18 7.72 7.00
CA PRO A 187 12.98 7.25 8.13
C PRO A 187 12.13 6.56 9.19
N TYR A 188 12.72 5.64 9.95
CA TYR A 188 11.97 4.85 10.93
C TYR A 188 11.26 5.76 11.95
N GLU A 189 11.95 6.81 12.37
CA GLU A 189 11.53 7.88 13.27
C GLU A 189 10.39 8.76 12.72
N GLN A 190 10.04 8.63 11.45
CA GLN A 190 8.93 9.36 10.86
C GLN A 190 7.81 8.42 10.43
N SER A 191 8.14 7.17 10.09
CA SER A 191 7.19 6.16 9.66
C SER A 191 6.12 5.85 10.70
N TYR A 192 6.40 6.06 12.00
CA TYR A 192 5.42 5.85 13.06
C TYR A 192 4.35 6.95 13.11
N LEU A 193 4.57 8.13 12.52
CA LEU A 193 3.64 9.26 12.60
C LEU A 193 2.27 8.94 11.99
N VAL A 194 2.24 8.06 11.00
CA VAL A 194 1.04 7.65 10.26
C VAL A 194 0.41 6.37 10.81
N GLU A 195 0.89 5.87 11.96
CA GLU A 195 0.29 4.72 12.63
C GLU A 195 -1.10 5.05 13.16
N ARG A 196 -2.03 4.11 13.00
CA ARG A 196 -3.42 4.25 13.46
C ARG A 196 -3.51 4.63 14.95
N ASN A 197 -2.58 4.12 15.76
CA ASN A 197 -2.55 4.36 17.20
C ASN A 197 -2.32 5.83 17.58
N ASN A 198 -1.82 6.67 16.67
CA ASN A 198 -1.69 8.10 16.92
C ASN A 198 -3.00 8.88 16.76
N PHE A 199 -4.01 8.27 16.16
CA PHE A 199 -5.29 8.91 15.85
C PHE A 199 -6.49 7.92 15.98
N PRO A 200 -6.63 7.20 17.11
CA PRO A 200 -7.63 6.16 17.24
C PRO A 200 -9.08 6.66 17.10
N ILE A 201 -9.42 7.82 17.64
CA ILE A 201 -10.78 8.39 17.55
C ILE A 201 -11.03 8.89 16.13
N LEU A 202 -10.11 9.67 15.56
CA LEU A 202 -10.25 10.19 14.20
C LEU A 202 -10.32 9.06 13.16
N ALA A 203 -9.54 7.99 13.34
CA ALA A 203 -9.61 6.81 12.50
C ALA A 203 -10.98 6.14 12.58
N ALA A 204 -11.54 5.99 13.79
CA ALA A 204 -12.86 5.40 13.98
C ALA A 204 -13.96 6.25 13.35
N VAL A 205 -13.91 7.58 13.49
CA VAL A 205 -14.88 8.49 12.87
C VAL A 205 -14.78 8.43 11.34
N ALA A 206 -13.58 8.57 10.77
CA ALA A 206 -13.38 8.51 9.33
C ALA A 206 -13.80 7.15 8.76
N TRP A 207 -13.57 6.07 9.50
CA TRP A 207 -14.01 4.74 9.15
C TRP A 207 -15.54 4.61 9.07
N GLU A 208 -16.25 5.06 10.09
CA GLU A 208 -17.72 4.99 10.10
C GLU A 208 -18.33 5.81 8.96
N LEU A 209 -17.74 6.97 8.62
CA LEU A 209 -18.14 7.74 7.44
C LEU A 209 -17.90 6.98 6.13
N ARG A 210 -16.76 6.29 6.00
CA ARG A 210 -16.39 5.51 4.81
C ARG A 210 -17.27 4.28 4.63
N LYS A 211 -17.65 3.61 5.72
CA LYS A 211 -18.42 2.36 5.74
C LYS A 211 -19.78 2.51 5.06
N GLU A 212 -20.43 3.66 5.19
CA GLU A 212 -21.69 3.95 4.51
C GLU A 212 -21.54 4.00 2.99
N THR A 213 -20.36 4.37 2.51
CA THR A 213 -20.06 4.42 1.07
C THR A 213 -19.60 3.06 0.54
N TYR A 214 -18.93 2.24 1.38
CA TYR A 214 -18.36 0.96 0.98
C TYR A 214 -18.52 -0.11 2.09
N PRO A 215 -19.69 -0.77 2.18
CA PRO A 215 -19.98 -1.73 3.24
C PRO A 215 -19.09 -2.98 3.22
N THR A 216 -18.44 -3.28 2.09
CA THR A 216 -17.54 -4.43 1.92
C THR A 216 -16.18 -4.26 2.59
N LEU A 217 -15.82 -3.06 3.07
CA LEU A 217 -14.51 -2.84 3.68
C LEU A 217 -14.38 -3.41 5.11
N GLN A 218 -15.47 -3.87 5.74
CA GLN A 218 -15.51 -4.31 7.15
C GLN A 218 -14.41 -5.29 7.57
N GLN A 219 -13.85 -6.05 6.63
CA GLN A 219 -12.82 -7.07 6.87
C GLN A 219 -11.38 -6.53 6.99
N LEU A 220 -11.14 -5.23 6.74
CA LEU A 220 -9.79 -4.67 6.62
C LEU A 220 -9.25 -3.99 7.87
N ILE A 221 -10.06 -3.83 8.92
CA ILE A 221 -9.69 -3.00 10.07
C ILE A 221 -10.00 -3.73 11.38
N GLY A 222 -8.97 -3.93 12.21
CA GLY A 222 -9.11 -4.52 13.54
C GLY A 222 -9.96 -3.65 14.47
N GLU A 223 -10.59 -4.30 15.47
CA GLU A 223 -11.43 -3.65 16.47
C GLU A 223 -10.69 -2.49 17.16
N THR A 224 -11.37 -1.35 17.26
CA THR A 224 -10.89 -0.21 18.05
C THR A 224 -11.61 -0.21 19.39
N ASN A 225 -10.85 -0.23 20.49
CA ASN A 225 -11.35 -0.01 21.86
C ASN A 225 -11.74 1.46 22.10
N VAL A 226 -12.47 2.07 21.18
CA VAL A 226 -12.90 3.48 21.25
C VAL A 226 -14.36 3.51 21.66
N ASN A 227 -14.73 4.49 22.49
CA ASN A 227 -16.11 4.71 22.91
C ASN A 227 -17.02 4.96 21.69
N THR A 228 -17.88 4.00 21.40
CA THR A 228 -18.80 4.01 20.25
C THR A 228 -19.82 5.14 20.30
N GLY A 229 -20.23 5.54 21.51
CA GLY A 229 -21.12 6.68 21.73
C GLY A 229 -20.47 8.00 21.29
N LEU A 230 -19.21 8.21 21.66
CA LEU A 230 -18.45 9.39 21.25
C LEU A 230 -18.24 9.42 19.73
N VAL A 231 -17.85 8.29 19.12
CA VAL A 231 -17.65 8.21 17.67
C VAL A 231 -18.94 8.55 16.92
N THR A 232 -20.07 7.99 17.34
CA THR A 232 -21.39 8.28 16.75
C THR A 232 -21.73 9.77 16.84
N GLN A 233 -21.47 10.42 17.97
CA GLN A 233 -21.69 11.86 18.12
C GLN A 233 -20.85 12.68 17.14
N LEU A 234 -19.55 12.38 17.02
CA LEU A 234 -18.65 13.08 16.10
C LEU A 234 -19.03 12.84 14.63
N VAL A 235 -19.44 11.62 14.27
CA VAL A 235 -19.96 11.30 12.93
C VAL A 235 -21.21 12.12 12.63
N ASN A 236 -22.14 12.25 13.57
CA ASN A 236 -23.34 13.07 13.40
C ASN A 236 -23.01 14.55 13.20
N ILE A 237 -22.04 15.08 13.95
CA ILE A 237 -21.53 16.45 13.76
C ILE A 237 -21.02 16.64 12.33
N HIS A 238 -20.20 15.71 11.83
CA HIS A 238 -19.70 15.76 10.44
C HIS A 238 -20.85 15.74 9.43
N LYS A 239 -21.80 14.81 9.56
CA LYS A 239 -22.89 14.65 8.60
C LYS A 239 -23.82 15.85 8.53
N SER A 240 -24.18 16.42 9.68
CA SER A 240 -25.00 17.63 9.74
C SER A 240 -24.33 18.79 8.99
N PHE A 241 -23.03 18.98 9.22
CA PHE A 241 -22.24 20.00 8.52
C PHE A 241 -22.20 19.80 7.00
N ILE A 242 -21.99 18.56 6.51
CA ILE A 242 -22.01 18.29 5.07
C ILE A 242 -23.39 18.53 4.46
N ARG A 243 -24.46 18.16 5.18
CA ARG A 243 -25.84 18.38 4.72
C ARG A 243 -26.14 19.88 4.56
N GLU A 244 -25.80 20.69 5.56
CA GLU A 244 -25.97 22.15 5.53
C GLU A 244 -25.18 22.78 4.38
N ARG A 245 -23.92 22.37 4.19
CA ARG A 245 -23.09 22.87 3.10
C ARG A 245 -23.68 22.55 1.72
N ARG A 246 -24.27 21.36 1.53
CA ARG A 246 -24.94 20.98 0.27
C ARG A 246 -26.16 21.85 0.00
N VAL A 247 -27.01 22.08 1.00
CA VAL A 247 -28.21 22.95 0.87
C VAL A 247 -27.80 24.37 0.47
N ASN A 248 -26.77 24.93 1.11
CA ASN A 248 -26.30 26.27 0.81
C ASN A 248 -25.64 26.40 -0.58
N SER A 249 -25.09 25.30 -1.11
CA SER A 249 -24.44 25.29 -2.43
C SER A 249 -25.43 25.21 -3.60
N THR A 250 -26.69 24.82 -3.35
CA THR A 250 -27.76 24.71 -4.37
C THR A 250 -28.63 25.96 -4.50
N CYS A 251 -28.43 26.96 -3.64
CA CYS A 251 -29.20 28.21 -3.65
C CYS A 251 -28.47 29.40 -4.30
N HIS A 252 -27.37 29.14 -5.02
CA HIS A 252 -26.63 30.09 -5.84
C HIS A 252 -26.62 29.64 -7.29
#